data_AF-A0A6M3AT17-F1
#
_entry.id   AF-A0A6M3AT17-F1
#
_cell.length_a   1.000
_cell.length_b   1.000
_cell.length_c   1.000
_cell.angle_alpha   90.00
_cell.angle_beta   90.00
_cell.angle_gamma   90.00
#
_symmetry.space_group_name_H-M   'P 1'
#
loop_
_entity.id
_entity.type
_entity.pdbx_description
1 polymer ?
#
loop_
_entity_poly.entity_id
_entity_poly.type
_entity_poly.pdbx_seq_one_letter_code
_entity_poly.pdbx_strand_id
1 'polypeptide(L)'
;PLSVYTFHGKSVDLSILALHLAGVGSLTGAINTVCSSTRLRRDYRMVKMPVFTVSVTVTGHMLILALPVLGAGLTMLLTDRHFNTSFFHPGGGGDPVLFQHLFWF
;
A
#
# COMPACT_ATOMS: atom_id res chain seq x y z
N PRO A 1 2.15 18.41 2.10
CA PRO A 1 2.55 19.53 2.99
C PRO A 1 1.63 19.76 4.20
N LEU A 2 0.30 19.64 4.08
CA LEU A 2 -0.64 19.84 5.20
C LEU A 2 -0.64 18.72 6.25
N SER A 3 -0.18 17.52 5.89
CA SER A 3 -0.08 16.37 6.78
C SER A 3 1.15 16.39 7.70
N VAL A 4 1.90 17.48 7.77
CA VAL A 4 3.09 17.62 8.63
C VAL A 4 2.66 17.94 10.07
N TYR A 5 3.49 17.58 11.06
CA TYR A 5 3.19 17.73 12.49
C TYR A 5 2.79 19.16 12.90
N THR A 6 3.35 20.17 12.23
CA THR A 6 3.07 21.60 12.47
C THR A 6 1.62 21.97 12.21
N PHE A 7 0.95 21.32 11.25
CA PHE A 7 -0.43 21.62 10.87
C PHE A 7 -1.41 20.62 11.46
N HIS A 8 -1.02 19.35 11.58
CA HIS A 8 -1.85 18.27 12.12
C HIS A 8 -1.06 17.43 13.13
N GLY A 9 -1.55 17.36 14.37
CA GLY A 9 -0.94 16.59 15.46
C GLY A 9 -1.05 15.07 15.29
N LYS A 10 -1.24 14.35 16.41
CA LYS A 10 -1.16 12.87 16.45
C LYS A 10 -2.24 12.13 15.63
N SER A 11 -3.31 12.79 15.19
CA SER A 11 -4.37 12.15 14.41
C SER A 11 -3.86 11.54 13.11
N VAL A 12 -2.94 12.23 12.42
CA VAL A 12 -2.32 11.73 11.18
C VAL A 12 -1.45 10.50 11.46
N ASP A 13 -0.78 10.43 12.61
CA ASP A 13 0.04 9.27 12.97
C ASP A 13 -0.83 8.02 13.17
N LEU A 14 -1.99 8.19 13.82
CA LEU A 14 -2.97 7.10 13.99
C LEU A 14 -3.56 6.66 12.65
N SER A 15 -3.84 7.60 11.73
CA SER A 15 -4.29 7.27 10.39
C SER A 15 -3.23 6.51 9.59
N ILE A 16 -1.96 6.92 9.67
CA ILE A 16 -0.83 6.21 9.06
C ILE A 16 -0.76 4.78 9.61
N LEU A 17 -0.80 4.61 10.93
CA LEU A 17 -0.75 3.28 11.55
C LEU A 17 -1.95 2.40 11.16
N ALA A 18 -3.16 2.96 11.14
CA ALA A 18 -4.37 2.25 10.73
C ALA A 18 -4.27 1.76 9.29
N LEU A 19 -3.76 2.60 8.37
CA LEU A 19 -3.55 2.23 6.97
C LEU A 19 -2.48 1.15 6.82
N HIS A 20 -1.42 1.16 7.63
CA HIS A 20 -0.43 0.07 7.64
C HIS A 20 -1.05 -1.25 8.07
N LEU A 21 -1.83 -1.26 9.15
CA LEU A 21 -2.50 -2.46 9.65
C LEU A 21 -3.49 -3.01 8.61
N ALA A 22 -4.30 -2.14 8.00
CA ALA A 22 -5.20 -2.51 6.90
C ALA A 22 -4.44 -3.04 5.68
N GLY A 23 -3.31 -2.42 5.34
CA GLY A 23 -2.44 -2.83 4.23
C GLY A 23 -1.83 -4.21 4.43
N VAL A 24 -1.30 -4.51 5.62
CA VAL A 24 -0.74 -5.83 5.94
C VAL A 24 -1.81 -6.93 5.87
N GLY A 25 -3.02 -6.67 6.40
CA GLY A 25 -4.15 -7.59 6.28
C GLY A 25 -4.54 -7.86 4.83
N SER A 26 -4.58 -6.81 4.01
CA SER A 26 -4.92 -6.92 2.59
C SER A 26 -3.84 -7.65 1.79
N LEU A 27 -2.56 -7.44 2.10
CA LEU A 27 -1.42 -8.09 1.44
C LEU A 27 -1.38 -9.59 1.74
N THR A 28 -1.54 -9.96 3.02
CA THR A 28 -1.62 -11.38 3.41
C THR A 28 -2.83 -12.07 2.80
N GLY A 29 -3.97 -11.39 2.73
CA GLY A 29 -5.17 -11.86 2.01
C GLY A 29 -4.91 -12.07 0.52
N ALA A 30 -4.28 -11.11 -0.15
CA ALA A 30 -3.94 -11.19 -1.57
C ALA A 30 -3.01 -12.37 -1.89
N ILE A 31 -1.94 -12.55 -1.10
CA ILE A 31 -1.02 -13.69 -1.22
C ILE A 31 -1.78 -15.01 -1.05
N ASN A 32 -2.64 -15.09 -0.04
CA ASN A 32 -3.43 -16.30 0.21
C ASN A 32 -4.36 -16.62 -0.98
N THR A 33 -5.04 -15.61 -1.55
CA THR A 33 -5.94 -15.81 -2.70
C THR A 33 -5.19 -16.23 -3.96
N VAL A 34 -4.03 -15.63 -4.23
CA VAL A 34 -3.16 -16.01 -5.36
C VAL A 34 -2.66 -17.45 -5.20
N CYS A 35 -2.14 -17.81 -4.02
CA CYS A 35 -1.72 -19.19 -3.74
C CYS A 35 -2.88 -20.18 -3.85
N SER A 36 -4.05 -19.86 -3.31
CA SER A 36 -5.22 -20.73 -3.34
C SER A 36 -5.68 -21.02 -4.78
N SER A 37 -5.80 -19.98 -5.60
CA SER A 37 -6.23 -20.13 -7.00
C SER A 37 -5.23 -20.89 -7.88
N THR A 38 -3.94 -20.86 -7.54
CA THR A 38 -2.88 -21.50 -8.34
C THR A 38 -2.52 -22.92 -7.86
N ARG A 39 -2.48 -23.15 -6.53
CA ARG A 39 -2.02 -24.41 -5.92
C ARG A 39 -3.14 -25.35 -5.48
N LEU A 40 -4.32 -24.84 -5.14
CA LEU A 40 -5.44 -25.68 -4.67
C LEU A 40 -6.45 -26.00 -5.79
N ARG A 41 -6.20 -25.55 -7.02
CA ARG A 41 -7.07 -25.89 -8.15
C ARG A 41 -6.96 -27.38 -8.49
N ARG A 42 -8.10 -28.00 -8.80
CA ARG A 42 -8.13 -29.27 -9.56
C ARG A 42 -7.51 -29.02 -10.95
N ASP A 43 -7.21 -30.08 -11.69
CA ASP A 43 -6.42 -30.08 -12.94
C ASP A 43 -7.09 -29.38 -14.15
N TYR A 44 -7.89 -28.36 -13.88
CA TYR A 44 -8.49 -27.45 -14.83
C TYR A 44 -7.50 -26.34 -15.21
N ARG A 45 -7.42 -26.08 -16.52
CA ARG A 45 -6.70 -24.92 -17.05
C ARG A 45 -7.35 -23.63 -16.54
N MET A 46 -6.54 -22.57 -16.39
CA MET A 46 -6.99 -21.27 -15.86
C MET A 46 -8.19 -20.69 -16.61
N VAL A 47 -8.23 -20.94 -17.93
CA VAL A 47 -9.29 -20.52 -18.85
C VAL A 47 -10.64 -21.18 -18.54
N LYS A 48 -10.66 -22.32 -17.85
CA LYS A 48 -11.90 -23.03 -17.48
C LYS A 48 -12.43 -22.64 -16.10
N MET A 49 -11.80 -21.70 -15.39
CA MET A 49 -12.26 -21.27 -14.07
C MET A 49 -13.42 -20.28 -14.19
N PRO A 50 -14.30 -20.19 -13.18
CA PRO A 50 -15.30 -19.13 -13.10
C PRO A 50 -14.65 -17.76 -13.18
N VAL A 51 -15.31 -16.81 -13.87
CA VAL A 51 -14.81 -15.44 -14.07
C VAL A 51 -14.49 -14.76 -12.73
N PHE A 52 -15.29 -15.04 -11.69
CA PHE A 52 -15.04 -14.54 -10.34
C PHE A 52 -13.68 -14.96 -9.77
N THR A 53 -13.30 -16.24 -9.92
CA THR A 53 -12.00 -16.72 -9.41
C THR A 53 -10.86 -16.04 -10.17
N VAL A 54 -10.97 -15.94 -11.50
CA VAL A 54 -9.96 -15.28 -12.32
C VAL A 54 -9.83 -13.79 -11.95
N SER A 55 -10.95 -13.08 -11.78
CA SER A 55 -10.92 -11.65 -11.42
C SER A 55 -10.25 -11.42 -10.07
N VAL A 56 -10.59 -12.22 -9.05
CA VAL A 56 -9.98 -12.06 -7.72
C VAL A 56 -8.49 -12.44 -7.75
N THR A 57 -8.07 -13.43 -8.55
CA THR A 57 -6.64 -13.74 -8.74
C THR A 57 -5.90 -12.56 -9.36
N VAL A 58 -6.46 -11.90 -10.37
CA VAL A 58 -5.85 -10.70 -10.98
C VAL A 58 -5.76 -9.56 -9.97
N THR A 59 -6.83 -9.28 -9.23
CA THR A 59 -6.83 -8.28 -8.14
C THR A 59 -5.77 -8.60 -7.08
N GLY A 60 -5.58 -9.88 -6.74
CA GLY A 60 -4.55 -10.32 -5.81
C GLY A 60 -3.14 -9.96 -6.27
N HIS A 61 -2.82 -10.16 -7.56
CA HIS A 61 -1.53 -9.75 -8.11
C HIS A 61 -1.34 -8.22 -8.07
N MET A 62 -2.39 -7.46 -8.40
CA MET A 62 -2.35 -5.99 -8.32
C MET A 62 -2.11 -5.50 -6.90
N LEU A 63 -2.78 -6.08 -5.90
CA LEU A 63 -2.58 -5.72 -4.48
C LEU A 63 -1.17 -6.01 -3.99
N ILE A 64 -0.58 -7.15 -4.38
CA ILE A 64 0.80 -7.51 -4.00
C ILE A 64 1.80 -6.49 -4.53
N LEU A 65 1.57 -5.94 -5.74
CA LEU A 65 2.46 -4.96 -6.36
C LEU A 65 2.22 -3.54 -5.84
N ALA A 66 0.97 -3.14 -5.62
CA ALA A 66 0.61 -1.75 -5.28
C ALA A 66 0.79 -1.42 -3.79
N LEU A 67 0.41 -2.32 -2.88
CA LEU A 67 0.43 -2.04 -1.44
C LEU A 67 1.81 -1.72 -0.85
N PRO A 68 2.93 -2.34 -1.30
CA PRO A 68 4.26 -1.97 -0.83
C PRO A 68 4.63 -0.50 -1.13
N VAL A 69 4.22 0.02 -2.30
CA VAL A 69 4.51 1.41 -2.71
C VAL A 69 3.78 2.39 -1.81
N LEU A 70 2.48 2.15 -1.57
CA LEU A 70 1.69 2.95 -0.65
C LEU A 70 2.27 2.91 0.78
N GLY A 71 2.61 1.71 1.26
CA GLY A 71 3.24 1.52 2.58
C GLY A 71 4.55 2.30 2.71
N ALA A 72 5.42 2.26 1.70
CA ALA A 72 6.66 3.03 1.67
C ALA A 72 6.41 4.55 1.70
N GLY A 73 5.42 5.04 0.95
CA GLY A 73 5.02 6.45 1.00
C GLY A 73 4.57 6.90 2.39
N LEU A 74 3.78 6.06 3.08
CA LEU A 74 3.29 6.33 4.42
C LEU A 74 4.41 6.26 5.48
N THR A 75 5.36 5.32 5.38
CA THR A 75 6.51 5.27 6.30
C THR A 75 7.43 6.46 6.10
N MET A 76 7.71 6.88 4.85
CA MET A 76 8.47 8.11 4.58
C MET A 76 7.78 9.34 5.17
N LEU A 77 6.44 9.41 5.12
CA LEU A 77 5.71 10.51 5.75
C LEU A 77 5.80 10.45 7.28
N LEU A 78 5.78 9.25 7.86
CA LEU A 78 5.98 9.07 9.31
C LEU A 78 7.39 9.50 9.73
N THR A 79 8.42 9.19 8.93
CA THR A 79 9.78 9.62 9.22
C THR A 79 9.97 11.13 9.09
N ASP A 80 9.30 11.77 8.14
CA ASP A 80 9.29 13.23 8.02
C ASP A 80 8.61 13.89 9.23
N ARG A 81 7.67 13.20 9.88
CA ARG A 81 6.94 13.71 11.05
C ARG A 81 7.68 13.50 12.38
N HIS A 82 8.44 12.41 12.54
CA HIS A 82 9.01 12.02 13.85
C HIS A 82 10.54 11.87 13.87
N PHE A 83 11.19 11.65 12.73
CA PHE A 83 12.60 11.32 12.66
C PHE A 83 13.44 12.39 11.93
N ASN A 84 12.88 13.61 11.76
CA ASN A 84 13.53 14.75 11.10
C ASN A 84 14.07 14.43 9.70
N THR A 85 13.42 13.52 8.97
CA THR A 85 13.71 13.35 7.53
C THR A 85 13.02 14.44 6.72
N SER A 86 13.44 14.61 5.47
CA SER A 86 12.93 15.66 4.58
C SER A 86 12.59 15.13 3.19
N PHE A 87 11.88 13.99 3.10
CA PHE A 87 11.47 13.41 1.81
C PHE A 87 10.48 14.30 1.05
N PHE A 88 9.50 14.87 1.76
CA PHE A 88 8.41 15.66 1.18
C PHE A 88 8.45 17.14 1.56
N HIS A 89 9.48 17.58 2.30
CA HIS A 89 9.60 18.96 2.78
C HIS A 89 10.55 19.79 1.91
N PRO A 90 10.06 20.80 1.16
CA PRO A 90 10.89 21.63 0.27
C PRO A 90 12.05 22.34 0.97
N GLY A 91 11.86 22.78 2.22
CA GLY A 91 12.89 23.47 2.98
C GLY A 91 14.11 22.59 3.30
N GLY A 92 13.95 21.27 3.25
CA GLY A 92 15.03 20.29 3.41
C GLY A 92 15.41 19.57 2.12
N GLY A 93 15.04 20.13 0.96
CA GLY A 93 15.35 19.56 -0.37
C GLY A 93 14.40 18.47 -0.87
N GLY A 94 13.34 18.16 -0.14
CA GLY A 94 12.31 17.18 -0.54
C GLY A 94 11.26 17.75 -1.50
N ASP A 95 10.45 16.87 -2.09
CA ASP A 95 9.41 17.24 -3.04
C ASP A 95 8.02 16.74 -2.59
N PRO A 96 7.06 17.62 -2.26
CA PRO A 96 5.68 17.23 -1.95
C PRO A 96 4.95 16.48 -3.08
N VAL A 97 5.36 16.66 -4.35
CA VAL A 97 4.75 15.98 -5.51
C VAL A 97 5.13 14.50 -5.54
N LEU A 98 6.31 14.13 -5.02
CA LEU A 98 6.73 12.74 -4.87
C LEU A 98 5.70 11.91 -4.09
N PHE A 99 5.12 12.45 -3.02
CA PHE A 99 4.07 11.76 -2.26
C PHE A 99 2.85 11.45 -3.12
N GLN A 100 2.49 12.35 -4.04
CA GLN A 100 1.35 12.14 -4.94
C GLN A 100 1.62 10.98 -5.90
N HIS A 101 2.84 10.90 -6.45
CA HIS A 101 3.22 9.79 -7.32
C HIS A 101 3.22 8.44 -6.57
N LEU A 102 3.68 8.41 -5.33
CA LEU A 102 3.67 7.19 -4.52
C LEU A 102 2.26 6.76 -4.10
N PHE A 103 1.37 7.73 -3.84
CA PHE A 103 -0.01 7.45 -3.46
C PHE A 103 -0.87 6.99 -4.65
N TRP A 104 -0.64 7.56 -5.84
CA TRP A 104 -1.39 7.28 -7.06
C TRP A 104 -0.67 6.36 -8.05
N PHE A 105 0.25 5.52 -7.55
CA PHE A 105 0.93 4.49 -8.34
C PHE A 105 -0.06 3.44 -8.88
#